data_AF-A0A0F9A873-F1
#
_entry.id   AF-A0A0F9A873-F1
#
_cell.length_a   1.000
_cell.length_b   1.000
_cell.length_c   1.000
_cell.angle_alpha   90.00
_cell.angle_beta   90.00
_cell.angle_gamma   90.00
#
_symmetry.space_group_name_H-M   'P 1'
#
loop_
_entity.id
_entity.type
_entity.pdbx_description
1 polymer ?
#
loop_
_entity_poly.entity_id
_entity_poly.type
_entity_poly.pdbx_seq_one_letter_code
_entity_poly.pdbx_strand_id
1 'polypeptide(L)'
;MEETSNNRMQGLRAHEANIQAGQLIYNLMKSTLGPKGMDKMILHPSGKVTITNDGVTILNEMQIGQPAAKMIAEAAQTQEEEIGDGTTTVAMLAGKLLENAGVLIKKNIHPTTISKGYILAMKKCKEFLEELAIKNLSKDQLIHISTTALTGKGAEEHKELLSKLVVKAVLQAKEKENIKIERVKGKSIEDSELIEGMVLPNPVLLE
;
A
#
# COMPACT_ATOMS: atom_id res chain seq x y z
N MET A 1 24.26 -37.69 -6.11
CA MET A 1 24.48 -37.04 -4.81
C MET A 1 23.88 -35.65 -4.92
N GLU A 2 22.59 -35.55 -4.63
CA GLU A 2 21.87 -34.29 -4.65
C GLU A 2 21.83 -33.81 -3.19
N GLU A 3 22.91 -33.12 -2.77
CA GLU A 3 22.91 -32.46 -1.46
C GLU A 3 21.84 -31.38 -1.49
N THR A 4 20.71 -31.68 -0.85
CA THR A 4 19.67 -30.71 -0.57
C THR A 4 20.28 -29.68 0.37
N SER A 5 20.57 -28.49 -0.14
CA SER A 5 21.07 -27.33 0.60
C SER A 5 20.03 -26.87 1.63
N ASN A 6 19.87 -27.62 2.71
CA ASN A 6 18.93 -27.34 3.78
C ASN A 6 19.58 -26.37 4.77
N ASN A 7 19.60 -25.09 4.41
CA ASN A 7 20.21 -24.03 5.18
C ASN A 7 19.33 -23.66 6.39
N ARG A 8 19.31 -24.53 7.40
CA ARG A 8 18.61 -24.28 8.68
C ARG A 8 19.37 -23.20 9.46
N MET A 9 18.96 -21.94 9.33
CA MET A 9 19.38 -20.90 10.26
C MET A 9 18.71 -21.11 11.62
N GLN A 10 19.50 -21.17 12.68
CA GLN A 10 19.01 -21.40 14.05
C GLN A 10 19.29 -20.20 14.97
N GLY A 11 18.37 -19.97 15.91
CA GLY A 11 18.54 -19.04 17.02
C GLY A 11 18.72 -17.59 16.59
N LEU A 12 19.69 -16.90 17.18
CA LEU A 12 19.94 -15.47 17.01
C LEU A 12 20.16 -15.07 15.54
N ARG A 13 20.84 -15.91 14.76
CA ARG A 13 21.13 -15.65 13.34
C ARG A 13 19.86 -15.59 12.49
N ALA A 14 18.85 -16.41 12.81
CA ALA A 14 17.56 -16.36 12.12
C ALA A 14 16.82 -15.05 12.43
N HIS A 15 16.86 -14.58 13.68
CA HIS A 15 16.30 -13.29 14.06
C HIS A 15 16.98 -12.13 13.34
N GLU A 16 18.32 -12.13 13.31
CA GLU A 16 19.10 -11.10 12.62
C GLU A 16 18.79 -11.04 11.12
N ALA A 17 18.73 -12.19 10.45
CA ALA A 17 18.39 -12.25 9.03
C ALA A 17 16.98 -11.70 8.75
N ASN A 18 16.00 -12.06 9.57
CA ASN A 18 14.62 -11.57 9.42
C ASN A 18 14.52 -10.06 9.68
N ILE A 19 15.26 -9.53 10.65
CA ILE A 19 15.30 -8.09 10.94
C ILE A 19 15.95 -7.34 9.79
N GLN A 20 17.05 -7.85 9.25
CA GLN A 20 17.72 -7.26 8.08
C GLN A 20 16.78 -7.23 6.87
N ALA A 21 15.98 -8.28 6.66
CA ALA A 21 14.94 -8.32 5.63
C ALA A 21 13.99 -7.12 5.74
N GLY A 22 13.44 -6.90 6.95
CA GLY A 22 12.52 -5.78 7.21
C GLY A 22 13.18 -4.42 7.05
N GLN A 23 14.44 -4.27 7.48
CA GLN A 23 15.21 -3.05 7.29
C GLN A 23 15.49 -2.73 5.82
N LEU A 24 15.74 -3.74 5.00
CA LEU A 24 15.92 -3.59 3.56
C LEU A 24 14.64 -3.04 2.92
N ILE A 25 13.49 -3.65 3.24
CA ILE A 25 12.18 -3.17 2.77
C ILE A 25 11.93 -1.73 3.23
N TYR A 26 12.18 -1.40 4.50
CA TYR A 26 12.04 -0.02 4.98
C TYR A 26 12.91 0.96 4.18
N ASN A 27 14.18 0.63 3.95
CA ASN A 27 15.11 1.51 3.23
C ASN A 27 14.75 1.71 1.77
N LEU A 28 14.19 0.69 1.12
CA LEU A 28 13.66 0.77 -0.24
C LEU A 28 12.46 1.72 -0.32
N MET A 29 11.55 1.60 0.64
CA MET A 29 10.23 2.23 0.61
C MET A 29 10.21 3.64 1.19
N LYS A 30 11.12 3.99 2.11
CA LYS A 30 11.07 5.26 2.85
C LYS A 30 11.02 6.51 1.97
N SER A 31 11.59 6.45 0.77
CA SER A 31 11.61 7.58 -0.17
C SER A 31 10.33 7.73 -0.99
N THR A 32 9.42 6.76 -0.96
CA THR A 32 8.14 6.79 -1.71
C THR A 32 6.98 7.26 -0.83
N LEU A 33 7.19 7.40 0.47
CA LEU A 33 6.15 7.79 1.41
C LEU A 33 5.87 9.31 1.37
N GLY A 34 4.59 9.65 1.28
CA GLY A 34 4.07 11.02 1.42
C GLY A 34 3.96 11.78 0.09
N PRO A 35 3.47 13.03 0.14
CA PRO A 35 3.16 13.82 -1.06
C PRO A 35 4.40 14.23 -1.88
N LYS A 36 5.59 14.17 -1.27
CA LYS A 36 6.88 14.36 -1.93
C LYS A 36 7.63 13.04 -2.12
N GLY A 37 6.91 11.92 -2.07
CA GLY A 37 7.45 10.61 -2.38
C GLY A 37 7.99 10.59 -3.80
N MET A 38 9.14 9.95 -4.00
CA MET A 38 9.75 9.77 -5.31
C MET A 38 9.30 8.45 -5.93
N ASP A 39 9.00 8.49 -7.21
CA ASP A 39 8.76 7.28 -7.98
C ASP A 39 10.00 6.38 -8.03
N LYS A 40 9.76 5.07 -8.12
CA LYS A 40 10.78 4.05 -8.35
C LYS A 40 10.69 3.57 -9.80
N MET A 41 11.81 3.68 -10.50
CA MET A 41 12.00 3.03 -11.79
C MET A 41 12.56 1.63 -11.56
N ILE A 42 11.80 0.61 -11.95
CA ILE A 42 12.16 -0.80 -11.83
C ILE A 42 12.39 -1.33 -13.24
N LEU A 43 13.60 -1.83 -13.50
CA LEU A 43 13.98 -2.45 -14.76
C LEU A 43 13.90 -3.97 -14.62
N HIS A 44 13.03 -4.59 -15.41
CA HIS A 44 12.94 -6.04 -15.48
C HIS A 44 14.07 -6.63 -16.32
N PRO A 45 14.48 -7.88 -16.05
CA PRO A 45 15.40 -8.62 -16.93
C PRO A 45 14.90 -8.75 -18.38
N SER A 46 13.57 -8.71 -18.59
CA SER A 46 12.95 -8.71 -19.93
C SER A 46 13.08 -7.39 -20.68
N GLY A 47 13.60 -6.33 -20.05
CA GLY A 47 13.67 -4.98 -20.60
C GLY A 47 12.41 -4.13 -20.37
N LYS A 48 11.34 -4.68 -19.76
CA LYS A 48 10.19 -3.88 -19.32
C LYS A 48 10.62 -2.90 -18.24
N VAL A 49 10.16 -1.65 -18.33
CA VAL A 49 10.35 -0.62 -17.31
C VAL A 49 9.01 -0.34 -16.64
N THR A 50 8.97 -0.42 -15.31
CA THR A 50 7.83 -0.01 -14.50
C THR A 50 8.24 1.20 -13.66
N ILE A 51 7.46 2.29 -13.70
CA ILE A 51 7.66 3.48 -12.87
C ILE A 51 6.45 3.61 -11.95
N THR A 52 6.68 3.62 -10.63
CA THR A 52 5.60 3.66 -9.65
C THR A 52 6.08 4.15 -8.28
N ASN A 53 5.20 4.80 -7.52
CA ASN A 53 5.38 5.05 -6.09
C ASN A 53 4.58 4.07 -5.22
N ASP A 54 3.72 3.24 -5.83
CA ASP A 54 2.84 2.35 -5.10
C ASP A 54 3.63 1.20 -4.48
N GLY A 55 3.43 1.02 -3.17
CA GLY A 55 4.25 0.12 -2.39
C GLY A 55 4.04 -1.34 -2.73
N VAL A 56 2.81 -1.76 -3.01
CA VAL A 56 2.51 -3.13 -3.43
C VAL A 56 3.14 -3.42 -4.79
N THR A 57 2.98 -2.50 -5.74
CA THR A 57 3.61 -2.65 -7.06
C THR A 57 5.13 -2.79 -6.94
N ILE A 58 5.79 -1.97 -6.11
CA ILE A 58 7.24 -2.07 -5.87
C ILE A 58 7.61 -3.45 -5.31
N LEU A 59 6.88 -3.93 -4.29
CA LEU A 59 7.17 -5.20 -3.62
C LEU A 59 6.92 -6.42 -4.53
N ASN A 60 5.91 -6.35 -5.40
CA ASN A 60 5.57 -7.42 -6.34
C ASN A 60 6.53 -7.49 -7.53
N GLU A 61 7.03 -6.35 -8.01
CA GLU A 61 8.00 -6.32 -9.11
C GLU A 61 9.42 -6.74 -8.64
N MET A 62 9.67 -6.77 -7.33
CA MET A 62 10.92 -7.23 -6.74
C MET A 62 10.95 -8.74 -6.49
N GLN A 63 12.05 -9.39 -6.87
CA GLN A 63 12.28 -10.81 -6.58
C GLN A 63 12.74 -10.99 -5.12
N ILE A 64 11.78 -11.04 -4.19
CA ILE A 64 12.04 -11.19 -2.76
C ILE A 64 12.29 -12.67 -2.42
N GLY A 65 13.56 -13.04 -2.15
CA GLY A 65 13.94 -14.40 -1.76
C GLY A 65 13.79 -14.71 -0.27
N GLN A 66 13.79 -13.71 0.61
CA GLN A 66 13.74 -13.93 2.05
C GLN A 66 12.29 -14.07 2.55
N PRO A 67 11.94 -15.15 3.29
CA PRO A 67 10.57 -15.38 3.78
C PRO A 67 9.98 -14.22 4.58
N ALA A 68 10.78 -13.59 5.45
CA ALA A 68 10.31 -12.47 6.27
C ALA A 68 9.90 -11.25 5.42
N ALA A 69 10.65 -10.95 4.36
CA ALA A 69 10.29 -9.87 3.44
C ALA A 69 9.05 -10.23 2.60
N LYS A 70 8.87 -11.52 2.25
CA LYS A 70 7.65 -11.99 1.59
C LYS A 70 6.41 -11.80 2.47
N MET A 71 6.50 -12.10 3.77
CA MET A 71 5.41 -11.84 4.72
C MET A 71 5.05 -10.35 4.80
N ILE A 72 6.03 -9.46 4.72
CA ILE A 72 5.77 -8.00 4.69
C ILE A 72 5.07 -7.60 3.40
N ALA A 73 5.47 -8.17 2.26
CA ALA A 73 4.81 -7.94 0.98
C ALA A 73 3.36 -8.45 0.97
N GLU A 74 3.11 -9.64 1.51
CA GLU A 74 1.76 -10.19 1.68
C GLU A 74 0.89 -9.30 2.58
N ALA A 75 1.43 -8.78 3.68
CA ALA A 75 0.70 -7.84 4.54
C ALA A 75 0.35 -6.53 3.82
N ALA A 76 1.24 -6.00 2.97
CA ALA A 76 0.97 -4.83 2.15
C ALA A 76 -0.08 -5.13 1.07
N GLN A 77 -0.05 -6.32 0.46
CA GLN A 77 -1.04 -6.78 -0.51
C GLN A 77 -2.43 -6.89 0.12
N THR A 78 -2.55 -7.48 1.32
CA THR A 78 -3.82 -7.53 2.06
C THR A 78 -4.34 -6.13 2.39
N GLN A 79 -3.46 -5.18 2.72
CA GLN A 79 -3.86 -3.79 2.96
C GLN A 79 -4.45 -3.14 1.70
N GLU A 80 -3.91 -3.43 0.51
CA GLU A 80 -4.44 -2.95 -0.77
C GLU A 80 -5.82 -3.57 -1.08
N GLU A 81 -5.99 -4.86 -0.85
CA GLU A 81 -7.24 -5.57 -1.13
C GLU A 81 -8.39 -5.13 -0.22
N GLU A 82 -8.13 -5.02 1.09
CA GLU A 82 -9.16 -4.71 2.07
C GLU A 82 -9.45 -3.20 2.18
N ILE A 83 -8.41 -2.36 2.11
CA ILE A 83 -8.52 -0.92 2.39
C ILE A 83 -8.21 -0.08 1.15
N GLY A 84 -7.24 -0.48 0.32
CA GLY A 84 -6.84 0.22 -0.91
C GLY A 84 -5.98 1.47 -0.70
N ASP A 85 -5.44 1.66 0.52
CA ASP A 85 -4.47 2.72 0.82
C ASP A 85 -3.57 2.31 2.02
N GLY A 86 -2.43 2.98 2.17
CA GLY A 86 -1.50 2.78 3.28
C GLY A 86 -0.54 1.60 3.11
N THR A 87 -0.45 1.03 1.91
CA THR A 87 0.43 -0.10 1.58
C THR A 87 1.90 0.16 1.94
N THR A 88 2.42 1.31 1.53
CA THR A 88 3.79 1.77 1.85
C THR A 88 3.98 1.92 3.36
N THR A 89 2.98 2.45 4.06
CA THR A 89 3.02 2.65 5.51
C THR A 89 3.10 1.31 6.25
N VAL A 90 2.32 0.30 5.84
CA VAL A 90 2.37 -1.05 6.43
C VAL A 90 3.76 -1.65 6.30
N ALA A 91 4.35 -1.62 5.10
CA ALA A 91 5.69 -2.15 4.86
C ALA A 91 6.77 -1.43 5.70
N MET A 92 6.68 -0.10 5.79
CA MET A 92 7.61 0.71 6.59
C MET A 92 7.46 0.46 8.10
N LEU A 93 6.23 0.37 8.61
CA LEU A 93 5.97 0.08 10.01
C LEU A 93 6.52 -1.30 10.39
N ALA A 94 6.30 -2.33 9.56
CA ALA A 94 6.84 -3.66 9.80
C ALA A 94 8.38 -3.64 9.87
N GLY A 95 9.03 -3.00 8.89
CA GLY A 95 10.49 -2.87 8.89
C GLY A 95 11.04 -2.14 10.12
N LYS A 96 10.38 -1.06 10.55
CA LYS A 96 10.82 -0.27 11.72
C LYS A 96 10.56 -0.98 13.04
N LEU A 97 9.44 -1.70 13.17
CA LEU A 97 9.14 -2.52 14.34
C LEU A 97 10.15 -3.68 14.47
N LEU A 98 10.55 -4.30 13.37
CA LEU A 98 11.60 -5.33 13.38
C LEU A 98 12.96 -4.78 13.81
N GLU A 99 13.35 -3.61 13.30
CA GLU A 99 14.57 -2.91 13.74
C GLU A 99 14.56 -2.66 15.26
N ASN A 100 13.45 -2.12 15.78
CA ASN A 100 13.29 -1.87 17.21
C ASN A 100 13.30 -3.16 18.04
N ALA A 101 12.68 -4.24 17.54
CA ALA A 101 12.74 -5.54 18.17
C ALA A 101 14.19 -6.07 18.25
N GLY A 102 15.00 -5.84 17.21
CA GLY A 102 16.42 -6.17 17.22
C GLY A 102 17.22 -5.48 18.33
N VAL A 103 16.93 -4.20 18.60
CA VAL A 103 17.54 -3.45 19.71
C VAL A 103 17.18 -4.08 21.06
N LEU A 104 15.93 -4.51 21.24
CA LEU A 104 15.46 -5.14 22.48
C LEU A 104 16.04 -6.54 22.68
N ILE A 105 16.16 -7.33 21.60
CA ILE A 105 16.80 -8.66 21.63
C ILE A 105 18.27 -8.53 22.07
N LYS A 106 19.00 -7.53 21.56
CA LYS A 106 20.38 -7.24 21.98
C LYS A 106 20.50 -6.87 23.46
N LYS A 107 19.41 -6.41 24.08
CA LYS A 107 19.31 -6.15 25.53
C LYS A 107 18.86 -7.38 26.33
N ASN A 108 18.95 -8.58 25.75
CA ASN A 108 18.51 -9.85 26.35
C ASN A 108 17.01 -9.91 26.70
N ILE A 109 16.16 -9.14 26.00
CA ILE A 109 14.71 -9.27 26.14
C ILE A 109 14.21 -10.40 25.27
N HIS A 110 13.47 -11.34 25.86
CA HIS A 110 12.95 -12.50 25.13
C HIS A 110 11.98 -12.09 24.01
N PRO A 111 12.10 -12.64 22.77
CA PRO A 111 11.24 -12.26 21.63
C PRO A 111 9.73 -12.35 21.91
N THR A 112 9.30 -13.36 22.67
CA THR A 112 7.90 -13.51 23.09
C THR A 112 7.40 -12.34 23.93
N THR A 113 8.24 -11.75 24.78
CA THR A 113 7.88 -10.58 25.58
C THR A 113 7.72 -9.35 24.69
N ILE A 114 8.60 -9.18 23.69
CA ILE A 114 8.52 -8.09 22.71
C ILE A 114 7.22 -8.19 21.90
N SER A 115 6.92 -9.39 21.38
CA SER A 115 5.68 -9.66 20.64
C SER A 115 4.43 -9.36 21.47
N LYS A 116 4.38 -9.81 22.72
CA LYS A 116 3.29 -9.47 23.67
C LYS A 116 3.17 -7.96 23.87
N GLY A 117 4.30 -7.26 24.03
CA GLY A 117 4.33 -5.80 24.17
C GLY A 117 3.75 -5.08 22.95
N TYR A 118 4.11 -5.51 21.73
CA TYR A 118 3.56 -4.94 20.49
C TYR A 118 2.05 -5.19 20.35
N ILE A 119 1.56 -6.37 20.74
CA ILE A 119 0.12 -6.65 20.73
C ILE A 119 -0.64 -5.73 21.70
N LEU A 120 -0.09 -5.50 22.90
CA LEU A 120 -0.68 -4.57 23.87
C LEU A 120 -0.67 -3.12 23.34
N ALA A 121 0.45 -2.68 22.77
CA ALA A 121 0.57 -1.35 22.17
C ALA A 121 -0.42 -1.16 21.01
N MET A 122 -0.54 -2.14 20.11
CA MET A 122 -1.49 -2.12 19.00
C MET A 122 -2.93 -1.95 19.48
N LYS A 123 -3.35 -2.72 20.51
CA LYS A 123 -4.70 -2.61 21.08
C LYS A 123 -4.96 -1.20 21.60
N LYS A 124 -4.01 -0.64 22.37
CA LYS A 124 -4.14 0.71 22.92
C LYS A 124 -4.14 1.79 21.83
N CYS A 125 -3.31 1.64 20.80
CA CYS A 125 -3.32 2.54 19.64
C CYS A 125 -4.69 2.52 18.94
N LYS A 126 -5.31 1.35 18.79
CA LYS A 126 -6.64 1.24 18.17
C LYS A 126 -7.70 1.99 18.97
N GLU A 127 -7.72 1.84 20.30
CA GLU A 127 -8.62 2.61 21.18
C GLU A 127 -8.44 4.12 20.97
N PHE A 128 -7.19 4.61 20.97
CA PHE A 128 -6.92 6.03 20.74
C PHE A 128 -7.34 6.51 19.35
N LEU A 129 -7.15 5.70 18.31
CA LEU A 129 -7.58 6.05 16.95
C LEU A 129 -9.11 6.12 16.84
N GLU A 130 -9.85 5.25 17.54
CA GLU A 130 -11.31 5.28 17.59
C GLU A 130 -11.83 6.53 18.32
N GLU A 131 -11.15 6.97 19.38
CA GLU A 131 -11.46 8.22 20.10
C GLU A 131 -11.20 9.47 19.24
N LEU A 132 -10.13 9.45 18.44
CA LEU A 132 -9.75 10.56 17.55
C LEU A 132 -10.53 10.58 16.23
N ALA A 133 -11.21 9.48 15.88
CA ALA A 133 -11.90 9.35 14.60
C ALA A 133 -13.07 10.34 14.49
N ILE A 134 -13.03 11.18 13.46
CA ILE A 134 -14.13 12.07 13.13
C ILE A 134 -15.20 11.28 12.37
N LYS A 135 -16.38 11.17 12.97
CA LYS A 135 -17.55 10.51 12.38
C LYS A 135 -18.40 11.55 11.62
N ASN A 136 -19.19 11.08 10.64
CA ASN A 136 -20.11 11.89 9.83
C ASN A 136 -19.42 13.01 9.03
N LEU A 137 -18.61 12.61 8.05
CA LEU A 137 -17.89 13.54 7.19
C LEU A 137 -18.86 14.30 6.26
N SER A 138 -18.64 15.62 6.14
CA SER A 138 -19.32 16.43 5.14
C SER A 138 -18.81 16.11 3.73
N LYS A 139 -19.60 16.48 2.71
CA LYS A 139 -19.18 16.35 1.31
C LYS A 139 -17.85 17.06 1.03
N ASP A 140 -17.64 18.24 1.61
CA ASP A 140 -16.40 19.00 1.44
C ASP A 140 -15.21 18.28 2.09
N GLN A 141 -15.41 17.67 3.25
CA GLN A 141 -14.38 16.84 3.89
C GLN A 141 -14.04 15.61 3.05
N LEU A 142 -15.02 14.96 2.42
CA LEU A 142 -14.77 13.84 1.50
C LEU A 142 -13.95 14.28 0.28
N ILE A 143 -14.22 15.47 -0.25
CA ILE A 143 -13.44 16.04 -1.37
C ILE A 143 -11.99 16.28 -0.92
N HIS A 144 -11.78 16.84 0.27
CA HIS A 144 -10.43 17.05 0.82
C HIS A 144 -9.67 15.73 1.04
N ILE A 145 -10.34 14.70 1.54
CA ILE A 145 -9.75 13.35 1.72
C ILE A 145 -9.33 12.79 0.36
N SER A 146 -10.22 12.81 -0.63
CA SER A 146 -9.91 12.35 -1.98
C SER A 146 -8.74 13.15 -2.60
N THR A 147 -8.72 14.46 -2.40
CA THR A 147 -7.66 15.34 -2.92
C THR A 147 -6.30 14.98 -2.31
N THR A 148 -6.31 14.66 -1.01
CA THR A 148 -5.10 14.24 -0.28
C THR A 148 -4.60 12.89 -0.80
N ALA A 149 -5.49 11.91 -1.00
CA ALA A 149 -5.15 10.59 -1.50
C ALA A 149 -4.59 10.58 -2.94
N LEU A 150 -4.95 11.58 -3.74
CA LEU A 150 -4.44 11.75 -5.11
C LEU A 150 -3.10 12.52 -5.17
N THR A 151 -2.68 13.17 -4.10
CA THR A 151 -1.45 13.97 -4.06
C THR A 151 -0.21 13.06 -4.09
N GLY A 152 0.82 13.44 -4.86
CA GLY A 152 2.03 12.64 -5.02
C GLY A 152 1.88 11.47 -6.01
N LYS A 153 0.79 11.41 -6.78
CA LYS A 153 0.56 10.47 -7.89
C LYS A 153 0.49 11.24 -9.22
N GLY A 154 0.62 10.54 -10.35
CA GLY A 154 0.53 11.16 -11.68
C GLY A 154 -0.81 11.85 -12.01
N ALA A 155 -1.83 11.70 -11.15
CA ALA A 155 -3.11 12.39 -11.25
C ALA A 155 -3.15 13.74 -10.48
N GLU A 156 -2.04 14.17 -9.87
CA GLU A 156 -1.99 15.34 -9.01
C GLU A 156 -2.41 16.64 -9.73
N GLU A 157 -2.03 16.82 -10.99
CA GLU A 157 -2.36 18.02 -11.78
C GLU A 157 -3.88 18.24 -11.90
N HIS A 158 -4.67 17.15 -11.90
CA HIS A 158 -6.12 17.19 -12.07
C HIS A 158 -6.89 16.72 -10.82
N LYS A 159 -6.23 16.73 -9.64
CA LYS A 159 -6.81 16.20 -8.40
C LYS A 159 -8.14 16.82 -8.02
N GLU A 160 -8.33 18.13 -8.22
CA GLU A 160 -9.59 18.80 -7.87
C GLU A 160 -10.79 18.30 -8.68
N LEU A 161 -10.60 18.12 -9.99
CA LEU A 161 -11.63 17.61 -10.89
C LEU A 161 -11.97 16.16 -10.51
N LEU A 162 -10.94 15.33 -10.41
CA LEU A 162 -11.08 13.90 -10.11
C LEU A 162 -11.72 13.67 -8.74
N SER A 163 -11.33 14.43 -7.72
CA SER A 163 -11.92 14.33 -6.38
C SER A 163 -13.40 14.67 -6.37
N LYS A 164 -13.83 15.69 -7.11
CA LYS A 164 -15.26 16.03 -7.23
C LYS A 164 -16.05 14.91 -7.91
N LEU A 165 -15.50 14.29 -8.96
CA LEU A 165 -16.13 13.17 -9.67
C LEU A 165 -16.21 11.92 -8.79
N VAL A 166 -15.12 11.54 -8.14
CA VAL A 166 -15.06 10.37 -7.24
C VAL A 166 -16.05 10.52 -6.10
N VAL A 167 -16.10 11.67 -5.43
CA VAL A 167 -17.03 11.88 -4.31
C VAL A 167 -18.49 11.84 -4.78
N LYS A 168 -18.81 12.41 -5.95
CA LYS A 168 -20.15 12.29 -6.52
C LYS A 168 -20.52 10.81 -6.79
N ALA A 169 -19.62 10.06 -7.41
CA ALA A 169 -19.84 8.64 -7.72
C ALA A 169 -20.06 7.81 -6.45
N VAL A 170 -19.22 7.99 -5.43
CA VAL A 170 -19.32 7.24 -4.16
C VAL A 170 -20.62 7.56 -3.41
N LEU A 171 -21.05 8.82 -3.38
CA LEU A 171 -22.31 9.20 -2.75
C LEU A 171 -23.55 8.62 -3.47
N GLN A 172 -23.45 8.36 -4.77
CA GLN A 172 -24.55 7.81 -5.58
C GLN A 172 -24.58 6.27 -5.58
N ALA A 173 -23.42 5.63 -5.70
CA ALA A 173 -23.29 4.20 -5.95
C ALA A 173 -23.64 3.32 -4.75
N LYS A 174 -23.63 3.86 -3.52
CA LYS A 174 -23.82 3.19 -2.21
C LYS A 174 -22.80 2.07 -1.90
N GLU A 175 -22.38 1.31 -2.90
CA GLU A 175 -21.40 0.22 -2.85
C GLU A 175 -20.31 0.47 -3.90
N LYS A 176 -19.09 -0.01 -3.64
CA LYS A 176 -17.91 0.23 -4.49
C LYS A 176 -18.05 -0.48 -5.84
N GLU A 177 -18.67 -1.65 -5.84
CA GLU A 177 -18.88 -2.55 -6.97
C GLU A 177 -19.76 -1.91 -8.06
N ASN A 178 -20.59 -0.94 -7.67
CA ASN A 178 -21.46 -0.20 -8.58
C ASN A 178 -20.72 0.93 -9.34
N ILE A 179 -19.45 1.19 -9.02
CA ILE A 179 -18.63 2.20 -9.69
C ILE A 179 -17.72 1.52 -10.71
N LYS A 180 -18.00 1.75 -11.99
CA LYS A 180 -17.16 1.24 -13.09
C LYS A 180 -16.34 2.37 -13.71
N ILE A 181 -15.02 2.15 -13.84
CA ILE A 181 -14.12 3.10 -14.49
C ILE A 181 -13.81 2.59 -15.91
N GLU A 182 -14.25 3.34 -16.92
CA GLU A 182 -13.97 3.03 -18.33
C GLU A 182 -12.98 4.04 -18.90
N ARG A 183 -11.95 3.55 -19.60
CA ARG A 183 -10.90 4.39 -20.21
C ARG A 183 -11.14 4.54 -21.70
N VAL A 184 -11.47 5.75 -22.14
CA VAL A 184 -11.64 6.08 -23.56
C VAL A 184 -10.35 6.70 -24.09
N LYS A 185 -9.78 6.13 -25.17
CA LYS A 185 -8.57 6.66 -25.81
C LYS A 185 -8.88 7.93 -26.60
N GLY A 186 -7.94 8.87 -26.62
CA GLY A 186 -7.99 10.05 -27.51
C GLY A 186 -8.53 11.34 -26.87
N LYS A 187 -8.88 11.32 -25.58
CA LYS A 187 -9.28 12.49 -24.81
C LYS A 187 -8.32 12.79 -23.66
N SER A 188 -8.40 13.99 -23.11
CA SER A 188 -7.62 14.42 -21.94
C SER A 188 -8.27 13.96 -20.64
N ILE A 189 -7.54 14.06 -19.51
CA ILE A 189 -8.09 13.78 -18.18
C ILE A 189 -9.19 14.80 -17.82
N GLU A 190 -9.10 16.02 -18.35
CA GLU A 190 -10.07 17.09 -18.11
C GLU A 190 -11.45 16.78 -18.71
N ASP A 191 -11.49 15.94 -19.74
CA ASP A 191 -12.73 15.48 -20.37
C ASP A 191 -13.43 14.34 -19.59
N SER A 192 -12.90 13.97 -18.41
CA SER A 192 -13.50 12.92 -17.57
C SER A 192 -14.84 13.37 -17.03
N GLU A 193 -15.86 12.55 -17.21
CA GLU A 193 -17.22 12.81 -16.70
C GLU A 193 -17.79 11.60 -15.96
N LEU A 194 -18.72 11.87 -15.03
CA LEU A 194 -19.48 10.85 -14.35
C LEU A 194 -20.77 10.60 -15.15
N ILE A 195 -20.90 9.39 -15.70
CA ILE A 195 -22.15 8.94 -16.33
C ILE A 195 -23.01 8.26 -15.28
N GLU A 196 -24.19 8.80 -15.03
CA GLU A 196 -25.19 8.22 -14.13
C GLU A 196 -25.93 7.08 -14.85
N GLY A 197 -25.25 5.95 -15.04
CA GLY A 197 -25.79 4.81 -15.77
C GLY A 197 -24.71 3.79 -16.12
N MET A 198 -25.04 2.87 -17.04
CA MET A 198 -24.09 1.85 -17.51
C MET A 198 -23.48 2.27 -18.84
N VAL A 199 -22.15 2.28 -18.91
CA VAL A 199 -21.40 2.49 -20.16
C VAL A 199 -21.09 1.13 -20.78
N LEU A 200 -21.54 0.92 -22.02
CA LEU A 200 -21.21 -0.27 -22.80
C LEU A 200 -19.97 0.00 -23.66
N PRO A 201 -18.90 -0.80 -23.54
CA PRO A 201 -17.62 -0.51 -24.17
C PRO A 201 -17.59 -0.76 -25.70
N ASN A 202 -18.71 -1.10 -26.33
CA ASN A 202 -18.85 -1.19 -27.78
C ASN A 202 -20.31 -0.91 -28.20
N PRO A 203 -20.57 -0.14 -29.26
CA PRO A 203 -21.85 -0.21 -29.92
C PRO A 203 -21.98 -1.62 -30.51
N VAL A 204 -23.00 -2.37 -30.06
CA VAL A 204 -23.53 -3.45 -30.89
C VAL A 204 -24.09 -2.75 -32.12
N LEU A 205 -23.39 -2.87 -33.24
CA LEU A 205 -23.98 -2.55 -34.55
C LEU A 205 -25.15 -3.52 -34.70
N LEU A 206 -26.35 -3.04 -34.40
CA LEU A 206 -27.59 -3.71 -34.79
C LEU A 206 -27.66 -3.55 -36.32
N GLU A 207 -27.35 -4.63 -37.04
CA GLU A 207 -27.75 -4.80 -38.44
C GLU A 207 -29.27 -5.00 -38.54
#